data_AF-A0A2D8FLQ8-F1
#
_entry.id   AF-A0A2D8FLQ8-F1
#
_cell.length_a   1.000
_cell.length_b   1.000
_cell.length_c   1.000
_cell.angle_alpha   90.00
_cell.angle_beta   90.00
_cell.angle_gamma   90.00
#
_symmetry.space_group_name_H-M   'P 1'
#
loop_
_entity.id
_entity.type
_entity.pdbx_description
1 polymer ?
#
loop_
_entity_poly.entity_id
_entity_poly.type
_entity_poly.pdbx_seq_one_letter_code
_entity_poly.pdbx_strand_id
1 'polypeptide(L)'
;MSPEATTLLASIPLIAGGVGGARLLRRAWGDRSARRPLWIVGGWALLATLTFAYAFWLGPARGPFIAVTLISVCVLLVVAWGMERRTARGRAERSLAPEPSNRGAKAWRGWLRALLAGPIGMIAAMGTAIAFVAFCPGAAETRLVLGGLLAPLLWGAAMAWTLADDKILRATAVLVGVSLATFAAAMLKGF
;
A
#
# COMPACT_ATOMS: atom_id res chain seq x y z
N MET A 1 10.78 17.09 -29.78
CA MET A 1 11.57 16.40 -28.74
C MET A 1 11.55 14.91 -29.03
N SER A 2 12.67 14.20 -28.91
CA SER A 2 12.64 12.75 -29.00
C SER A 2 11.81 12.16 -27.85
N PRO A 3 11.15 11.01 -28.05
CA PRO A 3 10.39 10.35 -26.98
C PRO A 3 11.25 10.02 -25.75
N GLU A 4 12.55 9.77 -25.95
CA GLU A 4 13.51 9.56 -24.87
C GLU A 4 13.75 10.81 -24.01
N ALA A 5 13.95 11.97 -24.66
CA ALA A 5 14.14 13.24 -23.95
C ALA A 5 12.91 13.62 -23.12
N THR A 6 11.70 13.34 -23.64
CA THR A 6 10.45 13.56 -22.94
C THR A 6 10.34 12.67 -21.70
N THR A 7 10.74 11.40 -21.82
CA THR A 7 10.71 10.43 -20.71
C THR A 7 11.73 10.77 -19.62
N LEU A 8 12.92 11.21 -20.00
CA LEU A 8 13.96 11.62 -19.05
C LEU A 8 13.54 12.86 -18.27
N LEU A 9 12.98 13.88 -18.92
CA LEU A 9 12.47 15.06 -18.24
C LEU A 9 11.28 14.73 -17.34
N ALA A 10 10.44 13.79 -17.75
CA ALA A 10 9.33 13.28 -16.95
C ALA A 10 9.79 12.44 -15.74
N SER A 11 11.01 11.93 -15.72
CA SER A 11 11.51 11.20 -14.55
C SER A 11 11.78 12.12 -13.35
N ILE A 12 12.20 13.37 -13.59
CA ILE A 12 12.63 14.30 -12.53
C ILE A 12 11.49 14.64 -11.54
N PRO A 13 10.28 15.03 -11.99
CA PRO A 13 9.18 15.31 -11.08
C PRO A 13 8.70 14.06 -10.34
N LEU A 14 8.77 12.88 -10.97
CA LEU A 14 8.40 11.62 -10.32
C LEU A 14 9.36 11.26 -9.20
N ILE A 15 10.68 11.43 -9.42
CA ILE A 15 11.68 11.17 -8.38
C ILE A 15 11.50 12.16 -7.23
N ALA A 16 11.45 13.46 -7.54
CA ALA A 16 11.32 14.50 -6.53
C ALA A 16 10.01 14.36 -5.73
N GLY A 17 8.90 14.14 -6.44
CA GLY A 17 7.58 13.96 -5.85
C GLY A 17 7.43 12.65 -5.10
N GLY A 18 7.99 11.55 -5.60
CA GLY A 18 8.03 10.25 -4.93
C GLY A 18 8.81 10.29 -3.61
N VAL A 19 10.00 10.90 -3.63
CA VAL A 19 10.81 11.14 -2.41
C VAL A 19 10.08 12.08 -1.46
N GLY A 20 9.46 13.15 -1.99
CA GLY A 20 8.66 14.09 -1.21
C GLY A 20 7.50 13.41 -0.48
N GLY A 21 6.68 12.65 -1.20
CA GLY A 21 5.56 11.88 -0.66
C GLY A 21 6.02 10.87 0.39
N ALA A 22 7.10 10.13 0.11
CA ALA A 22 7.70 9.20 1.06
C ALA A 22 8.17 9.89 2.35
N ARG A 23 8.79 11.07 2.25
CA ARG A 23 9.21 11.86 3.41
C ARG A 23 8.04 12.42 4.21
N LEU A 24 6.97 12.86 3.56
CA LEU A 24 5.75 13.31 4.25
C LEU A 24 5.13 12.18 5.07
N LEU A 25 5.00 10.99 4.48
CA LEU A 25 4.50 9.80 5.17
C LEU A 25 5.43 9.37 6.31
N ARG A 26 6.75 9.42 6.09
CA ARG A 26 7.73 9.10 7.14
C ARG A 26 7.68 10.10 8.30
N ARG A 27 7.50 11.39 8.02
CA ARG A 27 7.28 12.42 9.06
C ARG A 27 5.98 12.18 9.82
N ALA A 28 4.91 11.80 9.13
CA ALA A 28 3.63 11.47 9.77
C ALA A 28 3.72 10.27 10.72
N TRP A 29 4.70 9.38 10.52
CA TRP A 29 4.97 8.28 11.44
C TRP A 29 5.64 8.78 12.72
N GLY A 30 6.65 9.65 12.62
CA GLY A 30 7.36 10.19 13.78
C GLY A 30 6.59 11.25 14.57
N ASP A 31 5.69 11.99 13.92
CA ASP A 31 4.95 13.09 14.52
C ASP A 31 3.64 12.62 15.18
N ARG A 32 3.47 12.89 16.49
CA ARG A 32 2.22 12.65 17.24
C ARG A 32 1.33 13.90 17.35
N SER A 33 1.66 14.98 16.65
CA SER A 33 0.91 16.23 16.69
C SER A 33 -0.45 16.15 15.97
N ALA A 34 -1.29 17.17 16.21
CA ALA A 34 -2.56 17.36 15.50
C ALA A 34 -2.41 17.50 13.97
N ARG A 35 -1.19 17.73 13.45
CA ARG A 35 -0.89 17.84 12.01
C ARG A 35 -0.64 16.50 11.35
N ARG A 36 -0.48 15.42 12.14
CA ARG A 36 -0.33 14.04 11.64
C ARG A 36 -1.31 13.67 10.51
N PRO A 37 -2.63 13.88 10.61
CA PRO A 37 -3.54 13.56 9.51
C PRO A 37 -3.23 14.32 8.23
N LEU A 38 -2.82 15.59 8.32
CA LEU A 38 -2.45 16.41 7.15
C LEU A 38 -1.24 15.83 6.43
N TRP A 39 -0.23 15.35 7.16
CA TRP A 39 0.95 14.71 6.56
C TRP A 39 0.61 13.40 5.86
N ILE A 40 -0.31 12.60 6.43
CA ILE A 40 -0.80 11.36 5.81
C ILE A 40 -1.54 11.68 4.51
N VAL A 41 -2.53 12.57 4.59
CA VAL A 41 -3.36 12.93 3.43
C VAL A 41 -2.50 13.60 2.36
N GLY A 42 -1.61 14.53 2.73
CA GLY A 42 -0.72 15.20 1.79
C GLY A 42 0.26 14.26 1.10
N GLY A 43 0.84 13.30 1.84
CA GLY A 43 1.71 12.29 1.27
C GLY A 43 0.99 11.40 0.24
N TRP A 44 -0.18 10.86 0.60
CA TRP A 44 -0.97 10.04 -0.32
C TRP A 44 -1.53 10.83 -1.49
N ALA A 45 -2.02 12.05 -1.26
CA ALA A 45 -2.52 12.94 -2.31
C ALA A 45 -1.42 13.23 -3.33
N LEU A 46 -0.20 13.57 -2.89
CA LEU A 46 0.91 13.82 -3.79
C LEU A 46 1.24 12.60 -4.67
N LEU A 47 1.33 11.41 -4.09
CA LEU A 47 1.63 10.19 -4.84
C LEU A 47 0.50 9.84 -5.83
N ALA A 48 -0.76 10.02 -5.42
CA ALA A 48 -1.91 9.82 -6.29
C ALA A 48 -1.91 10.83 -7.44
N THR A 49 -1.74 12.12 -7.15
CA THR A 49 -1.68 13.19 -8.15
C THR A 49 -0.58 12.93 -9.17
N LEU A 50 0.62 12.52 -8.74
CA LEU A 50 1.70 12.16 -9.67
C LEU A 50 1.32 10.99 -10.57
N THR A 51 0.72 9.95 -10.00
CA THR A 51 0.30 8.77 -10.77
C THR A 51 -0.74 9.12 -11.84
N PHE A 52 -1.78 9.89 -11.46
CA PHE A 52 -2.82 10.31 -12.40
C PHE A 52 -2.32 11.33 -13.42
N ALA A 53 -1.56 12.34 -13.00
CA ALA A 53 -1.01 13.35 -13.90
C ALA A 53 -0.16 12.70 -15.02
N TYR A 54 0.61 11.66 -14.68
CA TYR A 54 1.43 10.95 -15.65
C TYR A 54 0.61 10.05 -16.57
N ALA A 55 -0.53 9.52 -16.10
CA ALA A 55 -1.50 8.83 -16.95
C ALA A 55 -2.05 9.74 -18.06
N PHE A 56 -2.35 11.01 -17.73
CA PHE A 56 -2.80 11.99 -18.71
C PHE A 56 -1.69 12.45 -19.65
N TRP A 57 -0.45 12.58 -19.16
CA TRP A 57 0.63 13.18 -19.94
C TRP A 57 1.36 12.20 -20.86
N LEU A 58 1.67 10.98 -20.39
CA LEU A 58 2.40 9.96 -21.16
C LEU A 58 1.48 8.87 -21.74
N GLY A 59 0.17 9.04 -21.55
CA GLY A 59 -0.87 8.10 -21.97
C GLY A 59 -1.20 7.05 -20.90
N PRO A 60 -2.38 6.43 -21.02
CA PRO A 60 -3.01 5.66 -19.94
C PRO A 60 -2.31 4.35 -19.61
N ALA A 61 -1.45 3.83 -20.49
CA ALA A 61 -0.69 2.61 -20.23
C ALA A 61 0.74 2.90 -19.75
N ARG A 62 1.48 3.74 -20.49
CA ARG A 62 2.90 4.02 -20.20
C ARG A 62 3.08 4.90 -18.97
N GLY A 63 2.23 5.92 -18.80
CA GLY A 63 2.31 6.87 -17.71
C GLY A 63 2.21 6.24 -16.32
N PRO A 64 1.14 5.47 -16.02
CA PRO A 64 0.98 4.84 -14.71
C PRO A 64 2.08 3.81 -14.44
N PHE A 65 2.50 3.05 -15.46
CA PHE A 65 3.56 2.07 -15.31
C PHE A 65 4.88 2.72 -14.87
N ILE A 66 5.30 3.79 -15.56
CA ILE A 66 6.52 4.54 -15.21
C ILE A 66 6.36 5.16 -13.82
N ALA A 67 5.24 5.84 -13.57
CA ALA A 67 4.99 6.53 -12.29
C ALA A 67 5.03 5.56 -11.11
N VAL A 68 4.27 4.47 -11.14
CA VAL A 68 4.21 3.48 -10.05
C VAL A 68 5.57 2.84 -9.83
N THR A 69 6.30 2.50 -10.90
CA THR A 69 7.64 1.89 -10.80
C THR A 69 8.62 2.86 -10.14
N LEU A 70 8.76 4.08 -10.65
CA LEU A 70 9.71 5.07 -10.13
C LEU A 70 9.37 5.47 -8.70
N ILE A 71 8.08 5.75 -8.41
CA ILE A 71 7.62 6.11 -7.06
C ILE A 71 7.95 4.98 -6.09
N SER A 72 7.69 3.72 -6.46
CA SER A 72 7.97 2.57 -5.60
C SER A 72 9.46 2.45 -5.30
N VAL A 73 10.32 2.60 -6.32
CA VAL A 73 11.79 2.61 -6.13
C VAL A 73 12.20 3.76 -5.21
N CYS A 74 11.70 4.98 -5.41
CA CYS A 74 12.01 6.13 -4.57
C CYS A 74 11.57 5.91 -3.11
N VAL A 75 10.36 5.39 -2.89
CA VAL A 75 9.85 5.07 -1.55
C VAL A 75 10.75 4.03 -0.88
N LEU A 76 11.09 2.95 -1.60
CA LEU A 76 12.00 1.91 -1.10
C LEU A 76 13.37 2.45 -0.76
N LEU A 77 13.94 3.35 -1.57
CA LEU A 77 15.21 4.02 -1.29
C LEU A 77 15.13 4.90 -0.04
N VAL A 78 14.04 5.65 0.15
CA VAL A 78 13.84 6.47 1.36
C VAL A 78 13.70 5.59 2.61
N VAL A 79 13.02 4.45 2.48
CA VAL A 79 12.92 3.45 3.55
C VAL A 79 14.29 2.83 3.84
N ALA A 80 15.02 2.38 2.82
CA ALA A 80 16.34 1.77 2.95
C ALA A 80 17.39 2.74 3.52
N TRP A 81 17.37 4.01 3.11
CA TRP A 81 18.19 5.07 3.72
C TRP A 81 17.83 5.29 5.18
N GLY A 82 16.55 5.14 5.49
CA GLY A 82 16.02 5.26 6.85
C GLY A 82 16.28 4.08 7.76
N MET A 83 16.73 2.95 7.21
CA MET A 83 17.17 1.82 8.00
C MET A 83 18.49 2.18 8.66
N GLU A 84 18.42 2.77 9.85
CA GLU A 84 19.55 2.69 10.77
C GLU A 84 19.87 1.19 10.94
N ARG A 85 21.08 0.80 10.51
CA ARG A 85 21.64 -0.51 10.85
C ARG A 85 21.56 -0.58 12.36
N ARG A 86 20.59 -1.35 12.85
CA ARG A 86 20.36 -1.65 14.27
C ARG A 86 21.73 -1.84 14.90
N THR A 87 22.24 -0.84 15.62
CA THR A 87 23.49 -0.95 16.34
C THR A 87 23.27 -2.13 17.28
N ALA A 88 24.00 -3.21 17.02
CA ALA A 88 23.94 -4.38 17.87
C ALA A 88 24.30 -3.90 19.29
N ARG A 89 23.32 -4.02 20.21
CA ARG A 89 23.43 -3.81 21.66
C ARG A 89 23.69 -2.38 22.14
N GLY A 90 22.61 -1.71 22.52
CA GLY A 90 22.57 -0.86 23.71
C GLY A 90 21.54 -1.48 24.67
N ARG A 91 21.98 -1.82 25.88
CA ARG A 91 21.22 -2.39 27.00
C ARG A 91 19.75 -1.95 27.00
N ALA A 92 18.83 -2.91 26.96
CA ALA A 92 17.41 -2.63 27.14
C ALA A 92 17.22 -1.90 28.47
N GLU A 93 17.01 -0.59 28.42
CA GLU A 93 16.35 0.11 29.50
C GLU A 93 14.99 -0.56 29.64
N ARG A 94 14.84 -1.24 30.78
CA ARG A 94 13.65 -1.96 31.16
C ARG A 94 12.56 -0.91 31.31
N SER A 95 11.86 -0.60 30.22
CA SER A 95 10.68 0.24 30.22
C SER A 95 9.73 -0.34 31.27
N LEU A 96 9.49 0.43 32.34
CA LEU A 96 8.65 0.04 33.48
C LEU A 96 7.17 -0.14 33.09
N ALA A 97 6.80 0.19 31.85
CA ALA A 97 5.56 -0.22 31.24
C ALA A 97 5.88 -1.19 30.09
N PRO A 98 5.40 -2.45 30.14
CA PRO A 98 5.47 -3.34 29.00
C PRO A 98 4.85 -2.66 27.78
N GLU A 99 5.62 -2.52 26.70
CA GLU A 99 5.04 -2.25 25.39
C GLU A 99 3.90 -3.27 25.15
N PRO A 100 2.74 -2.87 24.62
CA PRO A 100 1.61 -3.78 24.43
C PRO A 100 1.95 -5.02 23.57
N SER A 101 3.00 -4.93 22.75
CA SER A 101 3.59 -6.01 21.94
C SER A 101 4.41 -7.02 22.76
N ASN A 102 4.86 -6.65 23.96
CA ASN A 102 5.67 -7.48 24.87
C ASN A 102 4.82 -8.25 25.90
N ARG A 103 3.48 -8.10 25.86
CA ARG A 103 2.56 -8.95 26.62
C ARG A 103 2.51 -10.32 25.95
N GLY A 104 2.83 -11.37 26.71
CA GLY A 104 2.97 -12.76 26.22
C GLY A 104 2.00 -13.08 25.08
N ALA A 105 2.57 -13.43 23.92
CA ALA A 105 1.79 -13.72 22.72
C ALA A 105 0.86 -14.90 22.99
N LYS A 106 -0.42 -14.62 23.25
CA LYS A 106 -1.43 -15.67 23.36
C LYS A 106 -1.49 -16.39 22.01
N ALA A 107 -1.24 -17.70 21.98
CA ALA A 107 -1.23 -18.50 20.75
C ALA A 107 -2.49 -18.29 19.88
N TRP A 108 -3.65 -18.03 20.51
CA TRP A 108 -4.89 -17.62 19.85
C TRP A 108 -4.74 -16.39 18.94
N ARG A 109 -3.98 -15.36 19.34
CA ARG A 109 -3.71 -14.18 18.48
C ARG A 109 -2.87 -14.53 17.26
N GLY A 110 -2.00 -15.54 17.38
CA GLY A 110 -1.24 -16.08 16.25
C GLY A 110 -2.15 -16.77 15.24
N TRP A 111 -3.04 -17.64 15.71
CA TRP A 111 -4.07 -18.28 14.88
C TRP A 111 -5.01 -17.26 14.23
N LEU A 112 -5.43 -16.25 14.97
CA LEU A 112 -6.26 -15.16 14.44
C LEU A 112 -5.53 -14.40 13.33
N ARG A 113 -4.25 -14.07 13.51
CA ARG A 113 -3.43 -13.44 12.45
C ARG A 113 -3.26 -14.35 11.25
N ALA A 114 -3.06 -15.65 11.44
CA ALA A 114 -2.95 -16.60 10.34
C ALA A 114 -4.26 -16.70 9.54
N LEU A 115 -5.40 -16.76 10.22
CA LEU A 115 -6.72 -16.77 9.57
C LEU A 115 -7.00 -15.45 8.82
N LEU A 116 -6.52 -14.34 9.40
CA LEU A 116 -6.71 -13.02 8.83
C LEU A 116 -5.82 -12.77 7.62
N ALA A 117 -4.55 -13.15 7.71
CA ALA A 117 -3.55 -13.04 6.64
C ALA A 117 -3.85 -14.02 5.49
N GLY A 118 -4.27 -15.24 5.82
CA GLY A 118 -4.57 -16.29 4.86
C GLY A 118 -5.98 -16.13 4.28
N PRO A 119 -6.99 -16.88 4.77
CA PRO A 119 -8.32 -16.91 4.16
C PRO A 119 -9.01 -15.55 4.02
N ILE A 120 -9.03 -14.72 5.07
CA ILE A 120 -9.78 -13.45 5.02
C ILE A 120 -9.09 -12.46 4.08
N GLY A 121 -7.75 -12.39 4.13
CA GLY A 121 -6.95 -11.62 3.18
C GLY A 121 -7.19 -12.08 1.74
N MET A 122 -7.30 -13.39 1.50
CA MET A 122 -7.58 -13.95 0.18
C MET A 122 -8.97 -13.55 -0.32
N ILE A 123 -10.01 -13.62 0.52
CA ILE A 123 -11.38 -13.22 0.16
C ILE A 123 -11.42 -11.73 -0.19
N ALA A 124 -10.79 -10.88 0.61
CA ALA A 124 -10.71 -9.44 0.35
C ALA A 124 -9.98 -9.13 -0.96
N ALA A 125 -8.85 -9.80 -1.20
CA ALA A 125 -8.07 -9.65 -2.42
C ALA A 125 -8.85 -10.11 -3.66
N MET A 126 -9.53 -11.25 -3.56
CA MET A 126 -10.34 -11.80 -4.66
C MET A 126 -11.54 -10.91 -4.97
N GLY A 127 -12.30 -10.48 -3.95
CA GLY A 127 -13.41 -9.55 -4.12
C GLY A 127 -12.95 -8.26 -4.81
N THR A 128 -11.80 -7.71 -4.40
CA THR A 128 -11.22 -6.51 -5.02
C THR A 128 -10.82 -6.75 -6.48
N ALA A 129 -10.18 -7.88 -6.79
CA ALA A 129 -9.80 -8.23 -8.16
C ALA A 129 -11.02 -8.43 -9.06
N ILE A 130 -12.07 -9.11 -8.56
CA ILE A 130 -13.35 -9.28 -9.26
C ILE A 130 -14.01 -7.93 -9.51
N ALA A 131 -14.11 -7.08 -8.48
CA ALA A 131 -14.66 -5.74 -8.63
C ALA A 131 -13.85 -4.92 -9.64
N PHE A 132 -12.52 -5.01 -9.61
CA PHE A 132 -11.67 -4.37 -10.62
C PHE A 132 -12.00 -4.86 -12.03
N VAL A 133 -12.07 -6.18 -12.24
CA VAL A 133 -12.44 -6.75 -13.54
C VAL A 133 -13.81 -6.22 -13.96
N ALA A 134 -14.82 -6.28 -13.10
CA ALA A 134 -16.20 -5.86 -13.43
C ALA A 134 -16.33 -4.37 -13.78
N PHE A 135 -15.62 -3.48 -13.09
CA PHE A 135 -15.79 -2.04 -13.22
C PHE A 135 -14.76 -1.35 -14.12
N CYS A 136 -13.57 -1.91 -14.29
CA CYS A 136 -12.52 -1.28 -15.09
C CYS A 136 -12.92 -1.25 -16.59
N PRO A 137 -12.86 -0.10 -17.27
CA PRO A 137 -13.12 -0.02 -18.69
C PRO A 137 -11.97 -0.64 -19.51
N GLY A 138 -12.28 -1.19 -20.69
CA GLY A 138 -11.29 -1.72 -21.63
C GLY A 138 -11.59 -3.14 -22.10
N ALA A 139 -10.66 -3.69 -22.88
CA ALA A 139 -10.75 -5.04 -23.43
C ALA A 139 -10.86 -6.09 -22.32
N ALA A 140 -11.74 -7.07 -22.50
CA ALA A 140 -12.00 -8.11 -21.51
C ALA A 140 -10.73 -8.90 -21.16
N GLU A 141 -9.92 -9.26 -22.17
CA GLU A 141 -8.66 -9.97 -22.00
C GLU A 141 -7.69 -9.21 -21.09
N THR A 142 -7.48 -7.92 -21.35
CA THR A 142 -6.58 -7.08 -20.53
C THR A 142 -7.06 -6.97 -19.09
N ARG A 143 -8.36 -6.77 -18.88
CA ARG A 143 -8.95 -6.69 -17.54
C ARG A 143 -8.78 -8.00 -16.78
N LEU A 144 -9.00 -9.14 -17.43
CA LEU A 144 -8.85 -10.46 -16.82
C LEU A 144 -7.39 -10.75 -16.42
N VAL A 145 -6.43 -10.43 -17.30
CA VAL A 145 -5.00 -10.57 -16.99
C VAL A 145 -4.61 -9.68 -15.80
N LEU A 146 -5.00 -8.40 -15.82
CA LEU A 146 -4.71 -7.48 -14.72
C LEU A 146 -5.40 -7.88 -13.41
N GLY A 147 -6.65 -8.32 -13.48
CA GLY A 147 -7.38 -8.85 -12.32
C GLY A 147 -6.71 -10.08 -11.72
N GLY A 148 -6.27 -11.01 -12.57
CA GLY A 148 -5.52 -12.19 -12.16
C GLY A 148 -4.19 -11.86 -11.48
N LEU A 149 -3.50 -10.81 -11.92
CA LEU A 149 -2.27 -10.31 -11.28
C LEU A 149 -2.54 -9.52 -9.99
N LEU A 150 -3.65 -8.79 -9.90
CA LEU A 150 -4.03 -8.03 -8.72
C LEU A 150 -4.33 -8.93 -7.52
N ALA A 151 -4.97 -10.07 -7.73
CA ALA A 151 -5.34 -10.99 -6.64
C ALA A 151 -4.12 -11.43 -5.77
N PRO A 152 -3.04 -12.01 -6.32
CA PRO A 152 -1.88 -12.41 -5.51
C PRO A 152 -1.12 -11.23 -4.92
N LEU A 153 -1.07 -10.08 -5.62
CA LEU A 153 -0.42 -8.87 -5.10
C LEU A 153 -1.15 -8.32 -3.88
N LEU A 154 -2.48 -8.16 -3.97
CA LEU A 154 -3.31 -7.70 -2.86
C LEU A 154 -3.30 -8.69 -1.70
N TRP A 155 -3.28 -9.99 -1.99
CA TRP A 155 -3.20 -11.02 -0.96
C TRP A 155 -1.87 -10.97 -0.21
N GLY A 156 -0.74 -10.90 -0.92
CA GLY A 156 0.59 -10.74 -0.32
C GLY A 156 0.71 -9.44 0.49
N ALA A 157 0.14 -8.34 -0.01
CA ALA A 157 0.08 -7.08 0.72
C ALA A 157 -0.76 -7.19 2.01
N ALA A 158 -1.91 -7.87 1.95
CA ALA A 158 -2.75 -8.14 3.12
C ALA A 158 -2.00 -9.00 4.15
N MET A 159 -1.25 -10.02 3.72
CA MET A 159 -0.40 -10.82 4.63
C MET A 159 0.67 -9.95 5.30
N ALA A 160 1.44 -9.18 4.52
CA ALA A 160 2.49 -8.33 5.07
C ALA A 160 1.92 -7.30 6.06
N TRP A 161 0.77 -6.70 5.72
CA TRP A 161 0.11 -5.71 6.57
C TRP A 161 -0.44 -6.30 7.86
N THR A 162 -1.17 -7.42 7.79
CA THR A 162 -1.73 -8.08 8.97
C THR A 162 -0.66 -8.58 9.95
N LEU A 163 0.50 -8.99 9.44
CA LEU A 163 1.65 -9.37 10.26
C LEU A 163 2.35 -8.16 10.89
N ALA A 164 2.45 -7.03 10.18
CA ALA A 164 3.06 -5.80 10.67
C ALA A 164 2.14 -4.98 11.61
N ASP A 165 0.83 -5.24 11.63
CA ASP A 165 -0.11 -4.48 12.46
C ASP A 165 -0.19 -5.02 13.90
N ASP A 166 0.06 -4.14 14.87
CA ASP A 166 -0.11 -4.42 16.31
C ASP A 166 -1.60 -4.54 16.70
N LYS A 167 -2.51 -3.97 15.90
CA LYS A 167 -3.95 -3.90 16.18
C LYS A 167 -4.72 -4.84 15.26
N ILE A 168 -4.75 -6.13 15.64
CA ILE A 168 -5.44 -7.19 14.86
C ILE A 168 -6.90 -6.81 14.52
N LEU A 169 -7.64 -6.21 15.46
CA LEU A 169 -9.04 -5.79 15.23
C LEU A 169 -9.19 -4.76 14.10
N ARG A 170 -8.20 -3.87 13.92
CA ARG A 170 -8.21 -2.90 12.81
C ARG A 170 -8.05 -3.61 11.48
N ALA A 171 -7.07 -4.52 11.40
CA ALA A 171 -6.86 -5.32 10.20
C ALA A 171 -8.12 -6.15 9.87
N THR A 172 -8.79 -6.69 10.89
CA THR A 172 -10.05 -7.43 10.70
C THR A 172 -11.17 -6.55 10.17
N ALA A 173 -11.43 -5.41 10.80
CA ALA A 173 -12.48 -4.49 10.36
C ALA A 173 -12.26 -4.05 8.91
N VAL A 174 -11.02 -3.74 8.53
CA VAL A 174 -10.69 -3.31 7.17
C VAL A 174 -10.86 -4.45 6.17
N LEU A 175 -10.31 -5.64 6.43
CA LEU A 175 -10.38 -6.74 5.46
C LEU A 175 -11.82 -7.24 5.27
N VAL A 176 -12.59 -7.35 6.36
CA VAL A 176 -14.01 -7.69 6.29
C VAL A 176 -14.79 -6.59 5.56
N GLY A 177 -14.53 -5.32 5.88
CA GLY A 177 -15.16 -4.19 5.20
C GLY A 177 -14.87 -4.14 3.70
N VAL A 178 -13.61 -4.35 3.30
CA VAL A 178 -13.19 -4.43 1.88
C VAL A 178 -13.87 -5.61 1.19
N SER A 179 -13.93 -6.77 1.85
CA SER A 179 -14.62 -7.95 1.30
C SER A 179 -16.09 -7.63 1.03
N LEU A 180 -16.82 -7.14 2.04
CA LEU A 180 -18.23 -6.79 1.91
C LEU A 180 -18.45 -5.73 0.83
N ALA A 181 -17.67 -4.66 0.82
CA ALA A 181 -17.81 -3.57 -0.14
C ALA A 181 -17.56 -4.03 -1.59
N THR A 182 -16.50 -4.84 -1.81
CA THR A 182 -16.12 -5.28 -3.15
C THR A 182 -17.06 -6.33 -3.70
N PHE A 183 -17.50 -7.29 -2.89
CA PHE A 183 -18.53 -8.26 -3.29
C PHE A 183 -19.88 -7.59 -3.51
N ALA A 184 -20.30 -6.66 -2.66
CA ALA A 184 -21.53 -5.89 -2.86
C ALA A 184 -21.48 -5.08 -4.17
N ALA A 185 -20.35 -4.41 -4.44
CA ALA A 185 -20.16 -3.68 -5.69
C ALA A 185 -20.22 -4.63 -6.90
N ALA A 186 -19.56 -5.79 -6.84
CA ALA A 186 -19.61 -6.78 -7.91
C ALA A 186 -21.03 -7.29 -8.16
N MET A 187 -21.82 -7.54 -7.11
CA MET A 187 -23.22 -7.94 -7.25
C MET A 187 -24.10 -6.84 -7.85
N LEU A 188 -23.89 -5.58 -7.47
CA LEU A 188 -24.66 -4.44 -8.01
C LEU A 188 -24.42 -4.20 -9.50
N LYS A 189 -23.23 -4.52 -10.02
CA LYS A 189 -22.93 -4.44 -11.47
C LYS A 189 -23.70 -5.51 -12.26
N GLY A 190 -24.11 -6.60 -11.61
CA GLY A 190 -24.50 -7.84 -12.26
C GLY A 190 -23.25 -8.61 -12.65
N PHE A 191 -23.07 -9.77 -12.03
CA PHE A 191 -22.17 -10.80 -12.56
C PHE A 191 -22.75 -11.32 -13.88
#